data_AF-A0A4Q6AXY4-F1
#
_entry.id   AF-A0A4Q6AXY4-F1
#
_cell.length_a   1.000
_cell.length_b   1.000
_cell.length_c   1.000
_cell.angle_alpha   90.00
_cell.angle_beta   90.00
_cell.angle_gamma   90.00
#
_symmetry.space_group_name_H-M   'P 1'
#
loop_
_entity.id
_entity.type
_entity.pdbx_description
1 polymer ?
#
loop_
_entity_poly.entity_id
_entity_poly.type
_entity_poly.pdbx_seq_one_letter_code
_entity_poly.pdbx_strand_id
1 'polypeptide(L)'
;MTASAKMGSDSPTLTASIHKQSDDRLFTEVLLGFCGIVTLYALFYFCFGAYQLAAGLIGGSALAAATVHGLNRRGFGDQSRLLFVIICNLFVFLLSLGMGHDADAENYCIPTMMLGLFLFNSKRVIFISSIAGIAIVNWICVSWLGENIHPFNLSPIDFPLHAIARLNFLGSFAVAGSFFIIIVRKYNFQQENVVQLANDARVSIKDLRSKKDESQDKLQHLVESMQEGLVIINGRGDIIEINRVAREMYILRPIDHDKPNVSDFQGRFLTLCGSPVPLDDLPASICLNTGRAVQGRVLGFEREPGSNCDRGH
;
A
#
# COMPACT_ATOMS: atom_id res chain seq x y z
N MET A 1 2.39 38.02 12.15
CA MET A 1 2.31 36.77 12.93
C MET A 1 1.33 35.84 12.25
N THR A 2 1.80 35.07 11.28
CA THR A 2 1.01 34.06 10.56
C THR A 2 1.83 32.78 10.58
N ALA A 3 1.43 31.87 11.47
CA ALA A 3 1.96 30.53 11.51
C ALA A 3 1.51 29.82 10.23
N SER A 4 2.40 29.79 9.24
CA SER A 4 2.30 28.93 8.08
C SER A 4 2.46 27.50 8.57
N ALA A 5 1.32 26.83 8.81
CA ALA A 5 1.27 25.40 9.05
C ALA A 5 1.68 24.70 7.76
N LYS A 6 2.99 24.46 7.62
CA LYS A 6 3.57 23.52 6.67
C LYS A 6 3.07 22.14 7.08
N MET A 7 1.92 21.76 6.53
CA MET A 7 1.38 20.41 6.61
C MET A 7 2.42 19.51 5.96
N GLY A 8 3.22 18.86 6.81
CA GLY A 8 4.25 17.93 6.42
C GLY A 8 3.58 16.82 5.62
N SER A 9 3.92 16.73 4.35
CA SER A 9 3.78 15.50 3.59
C SER A 9 4.74 14.50 4.24
N ASP A 10 4.28 13.83 5.28
CA ASP A 10 5.00 12.75 5.94
C ASP A 10 5.40 11.74 4.86
N SER A 11 6.71 11.69 4.64
CA SER A 11 7.36 10.99 3.55
C SER A 11 7.05 9.50 3.64
N PRO A 12 6.18 8.94 2.77
CA PRO A 12 5.84 7.51 2.80
C PRO A 12 7.04 6.61 2.48
N THR A 13 8.16 7.20 2.08
CA THR A 13 9.41 6.51 1.77
C THR A 13 10.21 6.07 2.99
N LEU A 14 10.07 6.73 4.15
CA LEU A 14 10.89 6.40 5.33
C LEU A 14 10.31 5.20 6.13
N THR A 15 9.00 5.10 6.23
CA THR A 15 8.33 3.94 6.82
C THR A 15 8.45 2.69 5.94
N ALA A 16 8.46 2.86 4.62
CA ALA A 16 8.68 1.77 3.67
C ALA A 16 10.10 1.18 3.74
N SER A 17 11.14 1.99 4.02
CA SER A 17 12.51 1.48 4.14
C SER A 17 12.77 0.75 5.46
N ILE A 18 12.19 1.24 6.56
CA ILE A 18 12.30 0.62 7.89
C ILE A 18 11.58 -0.75 7.92
N HIS A 19 10.41 -0.86 7.28
CA HIS A 19 9.71 -2.14 7.22
C HIS A 19 10.46 -3.18 6.39
N LYS A 20 11.12 -2.76 5.31
CA LYS A 20 11.88 -3.65 4.43
C LYS A 20 13.14 -4.20 5.10
N GLN A 21 13.84 -3.40 5.91
CA GLN A 21 15.07 -3.81 6.58
C GLN A 21 14.84 -4.75 7.78
N SER A 22 13.68 -4.63 8.45
CA SER A 22 13.27 -5.53 9.54
C SER A 22 13.01 -6.96 9.07
N ASP A 23 12.46 -7.13 7.87
CA ASP A 23 12.09 -8.45 7.34
C ASP A 23 13.32 -9.32 6.98
N ASP A 24 14.40 -8.71 6.50
CA ASP A 24 15.60 -9.45 6.04
C ASP A 24 16.39 -10.08 7.19
N ARG A 25 16.49 -9.40 8.35
CA ARG A 25 17.23 -9.93 9.52
C ARG A 25 16.49 -11.09 10.17
N LEU A 26 15.17 -10.95 10.35
CA LEU A 26 14.34 -11.99 10.94
C LEU A 26 14.25 -13.21 10.02
N PHE A 27 14.25 -12.99 8.70
CA PHE A 27 14.36 -14.07 7.71
C PHE A 27 15.69 -14.83 7.82
N THR A 28 16.81 -14.11 7.98
CA THR A 28 18.13 -14.73 8.15
C THR A 28 18.18 -15.58 9.41
N GLU A 29 17.58 -15.12 10.51
CA GLU A 29 17.49 -15.88 11.77
C GLU A 29 16.60 -17.14 11.62
N VAL A 30 15.48 -17.05 10.89
CA VAL A 30 14.62 -18.20 10.59
C VAL A 30 15.35 -19.22 9.70
N LEU A 31 16.11 -18.75 8.70
CA LEU A 31 16.89 -19.60 7.81
C LEU A 31 18.01 -20.32 8.56
N LEU A 32 18.73 -19.62 9.43
CA LEU A 32 19.75 -20.21 10.30
C LEU A 32 19.13 -21.23 11.26
N GLY A 33 17.97 -20.93 11.84
CA GLY A 33 17.22 -21.87 12.68
C GLY A 33 16.85 -23.14 11.93
N PHE A 34 16.38 -23.01 10.68
CA PHE A 34 16.07 -24.14 9.81
C PHE A 34 17.31 -24.97 9.48
N CYS A 35 18.42 -24.33 9.08
CA CYS A 35 19.69 -25.02 8.84
C CYS A 35 20.18 -25.76 10.10
N GLY A 36 20.00 -25.16 11.29
CA GLY A 36 20.31 -25.79 12.57
C GLY A 36 19.48 -27.05 12.81
N ILE A 37 18.16 -26.99 12.57
CA ILE A 37 17.25 -28.15 12.72
C ILE A 37 17.62 -29.27 11.73
N VAL A 38 17.89 -28.94 10.47
CA VAL A 38 18.29 -29.92 9.45
C VAL A 38 19.63 -30.56 9.82
N THR A 39 20.60 -29.78 10.31
CA THR A 39 21.91 -30.30 10.74
C THR A 39 21.79 -31.21 11.96
N LEU A 40 21.00 -30.79 12.96
CA LEU A 40 20.74 -31.60 14.16
C LEU A 40 20.05 -32.92 13.79
N TYR A 41 19.10 -32.86 12.87
CA TYR A 41 18.39 -34.03 12.35
C TYR A 41 19.33 -34.98 11.60
N ALA A 42 20.20 -34.46 10.74
CA ALA A 42 21.19 -35.26 10.00
C ALA A 42 22.18 -35.96 10.95
N LEU A 43 22.65 -35.25 11.99
CA LEU A 43 23.50 -35.81 13.04
C LEU A 43 22.77 -36.90 13.84
N PHE A 44 21.51 -36.65 14.21
CA PHE A 44 20.69 -37.64 14.90
C PHE A 44 20.52 -38.90 14.03
N TYR A 45 20.12 -38.74 12.76
CA TYR A 45 19.96 -39.82 11.77
C TYR A 45 21.19 -40.70 11.66
N PHE A 46 22.37 -40.08 11.57
CA PHE A 46 23.66 -40.77 11.52
C PHE A 46 23.93 -41.63 12.76
N CYS A 47 23.46 -41.20 13.94
CA CYS A 47 23.76 -41.87 15.21
C CYS A 47 22.80 -42.99 15.60
N PHE A 48 21.51 -42.96 15.22
CA PHE A 48 20.51 -43.92 15.76
C PHE A 48 19.71 -44.71 14.70
N GLY A 49 19.89 -44.46 13.41
CA GLY A 49 19.31 -45.29 12.34
C GLY A 49 17.78 -45.31 12.33
N ALA A 50 17.18 -46.45 11.94
CA ALA A 50 15.81 -46.49 11.44
C ALA A 50 14.67 -46.33 12.48
N TYR A 51 14.89 -46.65 13.77
CA TYR A 51 13.89 -46.40 14.84
C TYR A 51 13.61 -44.90 15.07
N GLN A 52 14.46 -44.06 14.48
CA GLN A 52 14.44 -42.62 14.61
C GLN A 52 13.52 -41.93 13.61
N LEU A 53 13.16 -42.58 12.50
CA LEU A 53 12.35 -41.96 11.45
C LEU A 53 10.94 -41.65 11.97
N ALA A 54 10.35 -42.56 12.74
CA ALA A 54 9.05 -42.36 13.37
C ALA A 54 9.08 -41.30 14.49
N ALA A 55 10.10 -41.34 15.36
CA ALA A 55 10.27 -40.36 16.43
C ALA A 55 10.57 -38.95 15.88
N GLY A 56 11.38 -38.87 14.83
CA GLY A 56 11.70 -37.66 14.09
C GLY A 56 10.50 -37.10 13.34
N LEU A 57 9.65 -37.96 12.77
CA LEU A 57 8.39 -37.53 12.15
C LEU A 57 7.45 -36.92 13.19
N ILE A 58 7.20 -37.61 14.30
CA ILE A 58 6.23 -37.14 15.31
C ILE A 58 6.77 -35.90 16.03
N GLY A 59 8.03 -35.94 16.47
CA GLY A 59 8.67 -34.81 17.16
C GLY A 59 8.87 -33.60 16.24
N GLY A 60 9.36 -33.85 15.02
CA GLY A 60 9.58 -32.80 14.02
C GLY A 60 8.28 -32.13 13.59
N SER A 61 7.18 -32.89 13.43
CA SER A 61 5.90 -32.34 13.01
C SER A 61 5.24 -31.51 14.11
N ALA A 62 5.37 -31.94 15.37
CA ALA A 62 4.90 -31.16 16.52
C ALA A 62 5.67 -29.83 16.65
N LEU A 63 7.00 -29.86 16.54
CA LEU A 63 7.84 -28.67 16.66
C LEU A 63 7.63 -27.71 15.48
N ALA A 64 7.50 -28.27 14.28
CA ALA A 64 7.14 -27.55 13.07
C ALA A 64 5.78 -26.84 13.20
N ALA A 65 4.75 -27.57 13.63
CA ALA A 65 3.41 -27.03 13.79
C ALA A 65 3.40 -25.89 14.83
N ALA A 66 4.11 -26.06 15.96
CA ALA A 66 4.26 -25.02 16.97
C ALA A 66 4.96 -23.76 16.41
N THR A 67 6.00 -23.94 15.60
CA THR A 67 6.75 -22.83 14.99
C THR A 67 5.94 -22.10 13.93
N VAL A 68 5.27 -22.83 13.03
CA VAL A 68 4.37 -22.28 12.01
C VAL A 68 3.22 -21.52 12.68
N HIS A 69 2.61 -22.10 13.72
CA HIS A 69 1.55 -21.45 14.47
C HIS A 69 2.04 -20.17 15.17
N GLY A 70 3.22 -20.21 15.79
CA GLY A 70 3.84 -19.06 16.45
C GLY A 70 4.15 -17.91 15.48
N LEU A 71 4.70 -18.21 14.31
CA LEU A 71 4.96 -17.23 13.26
C LEU A 71 3.66 -16.60 12.75
N ASN A 72 2.64 -17.41 12.49
CA ASN A 72 1.34 -16.93 12.02
C ASN A 72 0.67 -16.02 13.07
N ARG A 73 0.73 -16.38 14.36
CA ARG A 73 0.17 -15.57 15.46
C ARG A 73 0.88 -14.23 15.62
N ARG A 74 2.16 -14.14 15.28
CA ARG A 74 2.95 -12.90 15.31
C ARG A 74 2.79 -12.02 14.07
N GLY A 75 1.93 -12.40 13.12
CA GLY A 75 1.67 -11.63 11.90
C GLY A 75 2.59 -11.98 10.71
N PHE A 76 3.52 -12.94 10.88
CA PHE A 76 4.43 -13.40 9.82
C PHE A 76 3.78 -14.47 8.94
N GLY A 77 2.60 -14.16 8.38
CA GLY A 77 1.77 -15.13 7.67
C GLY A 77 2.44 -15.74 6.44
N ASP A 78 3.26 -14.96 5.73
CA ASP A 78 3.94 -15.44 4.52
C ASP A 78 5.14 -16.32 4.86
N GLN A 79 5.91 -15.96 5.88
CA GLN A 79 7.02 -16.79 6.39
C GLN A 79 6.50 -18.09 7.00
N SER A 80 5.37 -18.06 7.72
CA SER A 80 4.76 -19.27 8.28
C SER A 80 4.27 -20.23 7.19
N ARG A 81 3.68 -19.69 6.12
CA ARG A 81 3.25 -20.50 4.95
C ARG A 81 4.44 -21.13 4.25
N LEU A 82 5.51 -20.36 4.03
CA LEU A 82 6.75 -20.86 3.44
C LEU A 82 7.36 -21.97 4.28
N LEU A 83 7.53 -21.73 5.58
CA LEU A 83 8.09 -22.71 6.50
C LEU A 83 7.24 -23.98 6.52
N PHE A 84 5.92 -23.85 6.51
CA PHE A 84 5.01 -24.98 6.42
C PHE A 84 5.23 -25.80 5.15
N VAL A 85 5.34 -25.17 3.97
CA VAL A 85 5.60 -25.86 2.70
C VAL A 85 6.93 -26.58 2.73
N ILE A 86 8.00 -25.92 3.20
CA ILE A 86 9.33 -26.51 3.31
C ILE A 86 9.30 -27.74 4.22
N ILE A 87 8.62 -27.64 5.36
CA ILE A 87 8.50 -28.75 6.30
C ILE A 87 7.71 -29.90 5.67
N CYS A 88 6.56 -29.63 5.05
CA CYS A 88 5.79 -30.65 4.35
C CYS A 88 6.62 -31.36 3.26
N ASN A 89 7.41 -30.59 2.49
CA ASN A 89 8.37 -31.13 1.52
C ASN A 89 9.40 -32.04 2.17
N LEU A 90 10.04 -31.57 3.24
CA LEU A 90 11.06 -32.33 3.97
C LEU A 90 10.48 -33.62 4.55
N PHE A 91 9.25 -33.58 5.08
CA PHE A 91 8.54 -34.74 5.62
C PHE A 91 8.25 -35.79 4.57
N VAL A 92 7.70 -35.37 3.42
CA VAL A 92 7.43 -36.26 2.28
C VAL A 92 8.73 -36.90 1.79
N PHE A 93 9.81 -36.12 1.74
CA PHE A 93 11.12 -36.60 1.33
C PHE A 93 11.74 -37.60 2.33
N LEU A 94 11.66 -37.31 3.62
CA LEU A 94 12.16 -38.20 4.69
C LEU A 94 11.41 -39.54 4.72
N LEU A 95 10.09 -39.52 4.49
CA LEU A 95 9.31 -40.74 4.32
C LEU A 95 9.76 -41.52 3.09
N SER A 96 10.05 -40.84 1.99
CA SER A 96 10.52 -41.47 0.75
C SER A 96 11.89 -42.14 0.92
N LEU A 97 12.82 -41.48 1.62
CA LEU A 97 14.13 -42.04 1.96
C LEU A 97 14.02 -43.32 2.80
N GLY A 98 13.09 -43.34 3.76
CA GLY A 98 12.89 -44.48 4.65
C GLY A 98 12.30 -45.72 3.97
N MET A 99 11.63 -45.57 2.81
CA MET A 99 10.96 -46.69 2.13
C MET A 99 11.85 -47.42 1.12
N GLY A 100 13.10 -46.98 0.89
CA GLY A 100 13.94 -47.49 -0.20
C GLY A 100 13.40 -47.05 -1.56
N HIS A 101 14.29 -46.78 -2.51
CA HIS A 101 13.98 -46.16 -3.82
C HIS A 101 13.02 -46.96 -4.72
N ASP A 102 12.54 -48.13 -4.30
CA ASP A 102 11.75 -49.05 -5.12
C ASP A 102 10.29 -48.62 -5.36
N ALA A 103 9.81 -47.53 -4.75
CA ALA A 103 8.39 -47.16 -4.73
C ALA A 103 8.05 -45.83 -5.44
N ASP A 104 8.71 -45.52 -6.56
CA ASP A 104 8.45 -44.30 -7.35
C ASP A 104 8.49 -43.01 -6.51
N ALA A 105 9.51 -42.91 -5.65
CA ALA A 105 9.84 -41.76 -4.79
C ALA A 105 9.74 -40.38 -5.50
N GLU A 106 9.97 -40.40 -6.80
CA GLU A 106 9.96 -39.27 -7.73
C GLU A 106 8.57 -38.62 -7.85
N ASN A 107 7.50 -39.43 -7.77
CA ASN A 107 6.11 -38.99 -7.86
C ASN A 107 5.68 -38.13 -6.67
N TYR A 108 6.44 -38.13 -5.57
CA TYR A 108 6.16 -37.35 -4.37
C TYR A 108 6.72 -35.94 -4.42
N CYS A 109 7.79 -35.70 -5.18
CA CYS A 109 8.44 -34.38 -5.28
C CYS A 109 7.66 -33.40 -6.17
N ILE A 110 6.92 -33.92 -7.16
CA ILE A 110 6.20 -33.11 -8.15
C ILE A 110 5.04 -32.31 -7.52
N PRO A 111 4.12 -32.92 -6.72
CA PRO A 111 3.02 -32.19 -6.10
C PRO A 111 3.50 -31.12 -5.10
N THR A 112 4.61 -31.39 -4.43
CA THR A 112 5.22 -30.49 -3.46
C THR A 112 5.97 -29.33 -4.11
N MET A 113 6.64 -29.56 -5.25
CA MET A 113 7.15 -28.49 -6.11
C MET A 113 6.02 -27.60 -6.65
N MET A 114 4.90 -28.19 -7.08
CA MET A 114 3.72 -27.44 -7.52
C MET A 114 3.12 -26.60 -6.38
N LEU A 115 3.10 -27.12 -5.14
CA LEU A 115 2.62 -26.38 -3.98
C LEU A 115 3.47 -25.12 -3.71
N GLY A 116 4.79 -25.22 -3.92
CA GLY A 116 5.70 -24.07 -3.89
C GLY A 116 5.33 -23.04 -4.98
N LEU A 117 5.14 -23.49 -6.22
CA LEU A 117 4.75 -22.61 -7.34
C LEU A 117 3.43 -21.88 -7.12
N PHE A 118 2.45 -22.52 -6.47
CA PHE A 118 1.14 -21.92 -6.19
C PHE A 118 1.12 -20.97 -4.97
N LEU A 119 2.04 -21.13 -4.03
CA LEU A 119 2.11 -20.30 -2.83
C LEU A 119 2.92 -19.01 -3.02
N PHE A 120 3.70 -18.91 -4.09
CA PHE A 120 4.57 -17.75 -4.31
C PHE A 120 4.08 -16.80 -5.40
N ASN A 121 4.08 -15.52 -5.04
CA ASN A 121 3.88 -14.40 -5.94
C ASN A 121 5.00 -14.37 -7.00
N SER A 122 4.66 -14.10 -8.26
CA SER A 122 5.58 -14.11 -9.43
C SER A 122 6.80 -13.21 -9.28
N LYS A 123 6.81 -12.29 -8.31
CA LYS A 123 7.95 -11.43 -7.96
C LYS A 123 9.07 -12.14 -7.18
N ARG A 124 8.89 -13.39 -6.74
CA ARG A 124 9.88 -14.15 -5.97
C ARG A 124 10.47 -15.34 -6.76
N VAL A 125 10.75 -15.14 -8.06
CA VAL A 125 11.29 -16.16 -8.98
C VAL A 125 12.58 -16.80 -8.46
N ILE A 126 13.52 -16.00 -7.95
CA ILE A 126 14.79 -16.49 -7.38
C ILE A 126 14.51 -17.50 -6.26
N PHE A 127 13.46 -17.26 -5.48
CA PHE A 127 13.10 -18.07 -4.31
C PHE A 127 12.44 -19.40 -4.70
N ILE A 128 11.53 -19.36 -5.68
CA ILE A 128 10.94 -20.54 -6.29
C ILE A 128 12.04 -21.43 -6.90
N SER A 129 12.99 -20.80 -7.61
CA SER A 129 14.12 -21.50 -8.23
C SER A 129 15.03 -22.15 -7.20
N SER A 130 15.27 -21.53 -6.03
CA SER A 130 16.07 -22.15 -4.97
C SER A 130 15.38 -23.34 -4.30
N ILE A 131 14.06 -23.30 -4.06
CA ILE A 131 13.34 -24.44 -3.47
C ILE A 131 13.29 -25.60 -4.47
N ALA A 132 13.00 -25.30 -5.74
CA ALA A 132 13.07 -26.28 -6.83
C ALA A 132 14.48 -26.86 -6.96
N GLY A 133 15.51 -26.01 -6.89
CA GLY A 133 16.91 -26.41 -6.95
C GLY A 133 17.32 -27.33 -5.81
N ILE A 134 16.91 -27.03 -4.57
CA ILE A 134 17.17 -27.89 -3.41
C ILE A 134 16.49 -29.25 -3.58
N ALA A 135 15.25 -29.28 -4.03
CA ALA A 135 14.54 -30.54 -4.30
C ALA A 135 15.26 -31.38 -5.39
N ILE A 136 15.72 -30.74 -6.47
CA ILE A 136 16.45 -31.38 -7.57
C ILE A 136 17.82 -31.90 -7.10
N VAL A 137 18.62 -31.07 -6.41
CA VAL A 137 19.95 -31.47 -5.90
C VAL A 137 19.80 -32.63 -4.94
N ASN A 138 18.81 -32.58 -4.06
CA ASN A 138 18.56 -33.64 -3.09
C ASN A 138 18.11 -34.93 -3.78
N TRP A 139 17.25 -34.86 -4.81
CA TRP A 139 16.92 -36.01 -5.66
C TRP A 139 18.17 -36.62 -6.32
N ILE A 140 19.04 -35.79 -6.91
CA ILE A 140 20.30 -36.25 -7.51
C ILE A 140 21.18 -36.96 -6.47
N CYS A 141 21.39 -36.37 -5.30
CA CYS A 141 22.22 -36.94 -4.23
C CYS A 141 21.72 -38.31 -3.79
N VAL A 142 20.41 -38.49 -3.63
CA VAL A 142 19.84 -39.77 -3.18
C VAL A 142 19.84 -40.80 -4.30
N SER A 143 19.53 -40.43 -5.54
CA SER A 143 19.59 -41.35 -6.69
C SER A 143 21.00 -41.86 -6.96
N TRP A 144 22.04 -41.07 -6.64
CA TRP A 144 23.43 -41.44 -6.87
C TRP A 144 24.08 -42.23 -5.73
N LEU A 145 23.60 -42.10 -4.48
CA LEU A 145 24.23 -42.73 -3.31
C LEU A 145 23.81 -44.20 -3.08
N GLY A 146 22.83 -44.73 -3.81
CA GLY A 146 22.66 -46.18 -4.09
C GLY A 146 22.47 -47.18 -2.94
N GLU A 147 22.54 -46.79 -1.67
CA GLU A 147 22.43 -47.73 -0.55
C GLU A 147 20.99 -47.86 -0.05
N ASN A 148 20.42 -49.06 -0.26
CA ASN A 148 19.10 -49.46 0.22
C ASN A 148 19.13 -49.72 1.75
N ILE A 149 18.93 -48.68 2.55
CA ILE A 149 18.73 -48.83 4.00
C ILE A 149 17.23 -49.09 4.26
N HIS A 150 16.78 -50.34 4.16
CA HIS A 150 15.42 -50.71 4.55
C HIS A 150 15.30 -50.94 6.07
N PRO A 151 14.38 -50.24 6.77
CA PRO A 151 13.92 -50.64 8.09
C PRO A 151 12.98 -51.86 7.95
N PHE A 152 13.54 -53.07 7.85
CA PHE A 152 12.75 -54.28 7.60
C PHE A 152 11.70 -54.65 8.67
N ASN A 153 11.64 -53.95 9.81
CA ASN A 153 10.85 -54.36 10.99
C ASN A 153 9.52 -53.62 11.23
N LEU A 154 9.12 -52.66 10.38
CA LEU A 154 7.91 -51.85 10.62
C LEU A 154 6.75 -52.07 9.64
N SER A 155 6.95 -52.82 8.55
CA SER A 155 5.84 -53.18 7.66
C SER A 155 5.12 -54.41 8.21
N PRO A 156 3.78 -54.42 8.31
CA PRO A 156 3.03 -55.66 8.47
C PRO A 156 3.40 -56.60 7.30
N ILE A 157 3.67 -57.85 7.64
CA ILE A 157 4.46 -58.81 6.84
C ILE A 157 3.85 -59.12 5.44
N ASP A 158 2.60 -58.71 5.16
CA ASP A 158 1.88 -59.10 3.94
C ASP A 158 1.25 -57.94 3.13
N PHE A 159 1.55 -56.67 3.43
CA PHE A 159 0.99 -55.57 2.63
C PHE A 159 1.75 -55.38 1.30
N PRO A 160 1.07 -55.39 0.14
CA PRO A 160 1.74 -55.20 -1.14
C PRO A 160 2.31 -53.78 -1.24
N LEU A 161 3.64 -53.68 -1.41
CA LEU A 161 4.39 -52.42 -1.46
C LEU A 161 3.79 -51.40 -2.44
N HIS A 162 3.33 -51.87 -3.60
CA HIS A 162 2.68 -51.04 -4.63
C HIS A 162 1.37 -50.40 -4.18
N ALA A 163 0.62 -51.02 -3.26
CA ALA A 163 -0.62 -50.44 -2.74
C ALA A 163 -0.36 -49.28 -1.78
N ILE A 164 0.68 -49.41 -0.94
CA ILE A 164 1.12 -48.33 -0.03
C ILE A 164 1.58 -47.11 -0.84
N ALA A 165 2.38 -47.33 -1.89
CA ALA A 165 2.85 -46.26 -2.77
C ALA A 165 1.68 -45.48 -3.43
N ARG A 166 0.69 -46.21 -3.98
CA ARG A 166 -0.49 -45.59 -4.61
C ARG A 166 -1.35 -44.82 -3.61
N LEU A 167 -1.51 -45.35 -2.39
CA LEU A 167 -2.33 -44.71 -1.35
C LEU A 167 -1.66 -43.44 -0.81
N ASN A 168 -0.34 -43.47 -0.62
CA ASN A 168 0.43 -42.28 -0.24
C ASN A 168 0.44 -41.22 -1.35
N PHE A 169 0.57 -41.61 -2.62
CA PHE A 169 0.46 -40.70 -3.76
C PHE A 169 -0.91 -40.00 -3.78
N LEU A 170 -2.01 -40.77 -3.67
CA LEU A 170 -3.36 -40.23 -3.65
C LEU A 170 -3.58 -39.30 -2.45
N GLY A 171 -3.04 -39.65 -1.28
CA GLY A 171 -3.06 -38.81 -0.08
C GLY A 171 -2.33 -37.48 -0.29
N SER A 172 -1.16 -37.48 -0.91
CA SER A 172 -0.40 -36.26 -1.19
C SER A 172 -1.14 -35.30 -2.12
N PHE A 173 -1.81 -35.83 -3.16
CA PHE A 173 -2.64 -35.05 -4.08
C PHE A 173 -3.86 -34.46 -3.39
N ALA A 174 -4.56 -35.24 -2.55
CA ALA A 174 -5.73 -34.75 -1.81
C ALA A 174 -5.36 -33.61 -0.84
N VAL A 175 -4.22 -33.74 -0.15
CA VAL A 175 -3.70 -32.69 0.74
C VAL A 175 -3.32 -31.44 -0.06
N ALA A 176 -2.54 -31.59 -1.14
CA ALA A 176 -2.14 -30.47 -1.99
C ALA A 176 -3.35 -29.74 -2.60
N GLY A 177 -4.34 -30.48 -3.12
CA GLY A 177 -5.57 -29.92 -3.67
C GLY A 177 -6.40 -29.17 -2.63
N SER A 178 -6.51 -29.70 -1.41
CA SER A 178 -7.23 -29.03 -0.31
C SER A 178 -6.56 -27.70 0.06
N PHE A 179 -5.24 -27.67 0.17
CA PHE A 179 -4.50 -26.43 0.42
C PHE A 179 -4.65 -25.43 -0.71
N PHE A 180 -4.55 -25.89 -1.97
CA PHE A 180 -4.74 -25.03 -3.14
C PHE A 180 -6.09 -24.33 -3.11
N ILE A 181 -7.18 -25.06 -2.84
CA ILE A 181 -8.53 -24.48 -2.73
C ILE A 181 -8.59 -23.42 -1.62
N ILE A 182 -8.01 -23.69 -0.45
CA ILE A 182 -8.00 -22.73 0.68
C ILE A 182 -7.23 -21.45 0.30
N ILE A 183 -6.08 -21.59 -0.35
CA ILE A 183 -5.23 -20.46 -0.75
C ILE A 183 -5.93 -19.61 -1.81
N VAL A 184 -6.47 -20.24 -2.86
CA VAL A 184 -7.23 -19.55 -3.91
C VAL A 184 -8.43 -18.82 -3.32
N ARG A 185 -9.18 -19.47 -2.42
CA ARG A 185 -10.33 -18.83 -1.75
C ARG A 185 -9.91 -17.62 -0.91
N LYS A 186 -8.81 -17.72 -0.16
CA LYS A 186 -8.29 -16.60 0.64
C LYS A 186 -7.77 -15.46 -0.25
N TYR A 187 -7.11 -15.78 -1.36
CA TYR A 187 -6.62 -14.78 -2.32
C TYR A 187 -7.77 -14.02 -2.99
N ASN A 188 -8.79 -14.75 -3.46
CA ASN A 188 -9.99 -14.14 -4.05
C ASN A 188 -10.70 -13.22 -3.05
N PHE A 189 -10.85 -13.65 -1.79
CA PHE A 189 -11.44 -12.83 -0.73
C PHE A 189 -10.63 -11.55 -0.45
N GLN A 190 -9.29 -11.61 -0.49
CA GLN A 190 -8.46 -10.42 -0.33
C GLN A 190 -8.61 -9.44 -1.51
N GLN A 191 -8.69 -9.96 -2.74
CA GLN A 191 -8.94 -9.13 -3.93
C GLN A 191 -10.30 -8.42 -3.86
N GLU A 192 -11.35 -9.11 -3.45
CA GLU A 192 -12.69 -8.52 -3.27
C GLU A 192 -12.67 -7.35 -2.27
N ASN A 193 -12.02 -7.52 -1.11
CA ASN A 193 -11.91 -6.46 -0.11
C ASN A 193 -11.14 -5.23 -0.62
N VAL A 194 -10.07 -5.43 -1.40
CA VAL A 194 -9.29 -4.33 -1.98
C VAL A 194 -10.12 -3.56 -3.01
N VAL A 195 -10.90 -4.27 -3.84
CA VAL A 195 -11.80 -3.63 -4.83
C VAL A 195 -12.91 -2.86 -4.12
N GLN A 196 -13.48 -3.42 -3.06
CA GLN A 196 -14.51 -2.74 -2.26
C GLN A 196 -13.96 -1.46 -1.62
N LEU A 197 -12.79 -1.53 -0.96
CA LEU A 197 -12.14 -0.36 -0.36
C LEU A 197 -11.82 0.73 -1.40
N ALA A 198 -11.37 0.33 -2.60
CA ALA A 198 -11.10 1.28 -3.68
C ALA A 198 -12.38 1.96 -4.19
N ASN A 199 -13.50 1.24 -4.23
CA ASN A 199 -14.80 1.82 -4.61
C ASN A 199 -15.33 2.77 -3.53
N ASP A 200 -15.24 2.41 -2.25
CA ASP A 200 -15.65 3.26 -1.14
C ASP A 200 -14.84 4.56 -1.11
N ALA A 201 -13.52 4.47 -1.32
CA ALA A 201 -12.65 5.64 -1.45
C ALA A 201 -13.04 6.54 -2.63
N ARG A 202 -13.41 5.96 -3.78
CA ARG A 202 -13.86 6.71 -4.96
C ARG A 202 -15.16 7.45 -4.69
N VAL A 203 -16.14 6.81 -4.03
CA VAL A 203 -17.41 7.44 -3.66
C VAL A 203 -17.15 8.61 -2.70
N SER A 204 -16.33 8.40 -1.67
CA SER A 204 -15.98 9.44 -0.70
C SER A 204 -15.30 10.66 -1.35
N ILE A 205 -14.37 10.44 -2.28
CA ILE A 205 -13.71 11.52 -3.03
C ILE A 205 -14.71 12.32 -3.87
N LYS A 206 -15.69 11.65 -4.49
CA LYS A 206 -16.73 12.31 -5.28
C LYS A 206 -17.62 13.20 -4.40
N ASP A 207 -18.02 12.70 -3.24
CA ASP A 207 -18.86 13.46 -2.29
C ASP A 207 -18.13 14.68 -1.74
N LEU A 208 -16.83 14.56 -1.42
CA LEU A 208 -16.01 15.69 -0.98
C LEU A 208 -15.87 16.76 -2.05
N ARG A 209 -15.72 16.37 -3.32
CA ARG A 209 -15.70 17.32 -4.44
C ARG A 209 -17.04 18.03 -4.59
N SER A 210 -18.14 17.28 -4.60
CA SER A 210 -19.48 17.88 -4.71
C SER A 210 -19.77 18.89 -3.59
N LYS A 211 -19.36 18.58 -2.35
CA LYS A 211 -19.51 19.51 -1.21
C LYS A 211 -18.65 20.76 -1.35
N LYS A 212 -17.44 20.62 -1.89
CA LYS A 212 -16.55 21.76 -2.16
C LYS A 212 -17.15 22.67 -3.22
N ASP A 213 -17.63 22.09 -4.32
CA ASP A 213 -18.23 22.83 -5.42
C ASP A 213 -19.51 23.55 -4.95
N GLU A 214 -20.39 22.87 -4.22
CA GLU A 214 -21.59 23.47 -3.62
C GLU A 214 -21.25 24.62 -2.65
N SER A 215 -20.21 24.47 -1.84
CA SER A 215 -19.76 25.54 -0.94
C SER A 215 -19.18 26.72 -1.70
N GLN A 216 -18.46 26.48 -2.80
CA GLN A 216 -17.88 27.53 -3.63
C GLN A 216 -18.99 28.31 -4.36
N ASP A 217 -19.97 27.61 -4.92
CA ASP A 217 -21.12 28.23 -5.58
C ASP A 217 -21.93 29.08 -4.62
N LYS A 218 -22.18 28.59 -3.40
CA LYS A 218 -22.86 29.36 -2.34
C LYS A 218 -22.09 30.63 -1.97
N LEU A 219 -20.76 30.54 -1.79
CA LEU A 219 -19.93 31.70 -1.48
C LEU A 219 -19.95 32.71 -2.63
N GLN A 220 -19.85 32.24 -3.87
CA GLN A 220 -19.92 33.09 -5.05
C GLN A 220 -21.28 33.80 -5.16
N HIS A 221 -22.38 33.09 -4.94
CA HIS A 221 -23.72 33.69 -4.92
C HIS A 221 -23.92 34.69 -3.79
N LEU A 222 -23.36 34.44 -2.60
CA LEU A 222 -23.39 35.39 -1.50
C LEU A 222 -22.62 36.66 -1.86
N VAL A 223 -21.41 36.53 -2.39
CA VAL A 223 -20.56 37.68 -2.80
C VAL A 223 -21.22 38.50 -3.91
N GLU A 224 -21.85 37.84 -4.89
CA GLU A 224 -22.52 38.51 -6.01
C GLU A 224 -23.87 39.15 -5.63
N SER A 225 -24.51 38.69 -4.55
CA SER A 225 -25.77 39.27 -4.05
C SER A 225 -25.57 40.41 -3.03
N MET A 226 -24.34 40.67 -2.59
CA MET A 226 -24.03 41.81 -1.72
C MET A 226 -24.38 43.14 -2.40
N GLN A 227 -25.01 44.05 -1.65
CA GLN A 227 -25.29 45.42 -2.09
C GLN A 227 -24.06 46.33 -2.02
N GLU A 228 -22.99 45.87 -1.37
CA GLU A 228 -21.72 46.57 -1.25
C GLU A 228 -20.73 46.06 -2.31
N GLY A 229 -19.89 46.96 -2.81
CA GLY A 229 -18.82 46.59 -3.72
C GLY A 229 -17.68 45.87 -3.00
N LEU A 230 -17.35 44.66 -3.45
CA LEU A 230 -16.22 43.88 -2.95
C LEU A 230 -15.15 43.74 -4.03
N VAL A 231 -13.90 44.06 -3.68
CA VAL A 231 -12.71 43.90 -4.51
C VAL A 231 -11.66 43.13 -3.73
N ILE A 232 -11.18 42.02 -4.27
CA ILE A 232 -10.12 41.21 -3.67
C ILE A 232 -8.83 41.46 -4.45
N ILE A 233 -7.79 41.87 -3.74
CA ILE A 233 -6.50 42.27 -4.32
C ILE A 233 -5.41 41.33 -3.79
N ASN A 234 -4.53 40.86 -4.67
CA ASN A 234 -3.38 40.02 -4.28
C ASN A 234 -2.25 40.86 -3.65
N GLY A 235 -1.23 40.20 -3.11
CA GLY A 235 -0.06 40.88 -2.52
C GLY A 235 0.79 41.73 -3.50
N ARG A 236 0.50 41.70 -4.80
CA ARG A 236 1.14 42.51 -5.85
C ARG A 236 0.30 43.71 -6.28
N GLY A 237 -0.90 43.87 -5.74
CA GLY A 237 -1.84 44.90 -6.15
C GLY A 237 -2.74 44.50 -7.34
N ASP A 238 -2.68 43.27 -7.84
CA ASP A 238 -3.59 42.83 -8.90
C ASP A 238 -4.96 42.46 -8.32
N ILE A 239 -6.03 42.92 -8.96
CA ILE A 239 -7.40 42.57 -8.61
C ILE A 239 -7.66 41.13 -9.07
N ILE A 240 -7.91 40.23 -8.11
CA ILE A 240 -8.19 38.81 -8.37
C ILE A 240 -9.68 38.58 -8.59
N GLU A 241 -10.53 39.22 -7.79
CA GLU A 241 -11.98 39.09 -7.84
C GLU A 241 -12.66 40.43 -7.61
N ILE A 242 -13.77 40.64 -8.31
CA ILE A 242 -14.62 41.83 -8.18
C ILE A 242 -16.07 41.43 -8.35
N ASN A 243 -16.90 41.73 -7.35
CA ASN A 243 -18.34 41.44 -7.42
C ASN A 243 -19.06 42.40 -8.37
N ARG A 244 -20.31 42.07 -8.73
CA ARG A 244 -21.14 42.87 -9.65
C ARG A 244 -21.22 44.35 -9.27
N VAL A 245 -21.51 44.66 -8.01
CA VAL A 245 -21.69 46.05 -7.55
C VAL A 245 -20.41 46.86 -7.70
N ALA A 246 -19.27 46.32 -7.29
CA ALA A 246 -17.99 47.00 -7.49
C ALA A 246 -17.72 47.22 -8.99
N ARG A 247 -17.98 46.22 -9.84
CA ARG A 247 -17.78 46.34 -11.30
C ARG A 247 -18.62 47.46 -11.90
N GLU A 248 -19.87 47.60 -11.47
CA GLU A 248 -20.78 48.67 -11.87
C GLU A 248 -20.33 50.06 -11.35
N MET A 249 -19.81 50.14 -10.11
CA MET A 249 -19.29 51.38 -9.52
C MET A 249 -18.04 51.88 -10.23
N TYR A 250 -17.06 51.00 -10.47
CA TYR A 250 -15.77 51.36 -11.02
C TYR A 250 -15.83 51.66 -12.53
N ILE A 251 -16.97 51.37 -13.18
CA ILE A 251 -17.16 51.40 -14.65
C ILE A 251 -15.89 50.89 -15.32
N LEU A 252 -15.49 49.69 -14.92
CA LEU A 252 -14.46 49.01 -15.67
C LEU A 252 -15.09 48.76 -17.03
N ARG A 253 -14.72 49.58 -18.03
CA ARG A 253 -14.71 49.11 -19.41
C ARG A 253 -14.00 47.74 -19.41
N PRO A 254 -14.27 46.84 -20.36
CA PRO A 254 -13.40 45.68 -20.51
C PRO A 254 -11.98 46.23 -20.65
N ILE A 255 -11.21 46.22 -19.55
CA ILE A 255 -9.82 46.63 -19.57
C ILE A 255 -9.20 45.48 -20.36
N ASP A 256 -8.56 45.78 -21.49
CA ASP A 256 -7.91 44.80 -22.37
C ASP A 256 -6.75 44.04 -21.66
N HIS A 257 -6.56 44.27 -20.37
CA HIS A 257 -5.64 43.55 -19.51
C HIS A 257 -6.36 42.42 -18.78
N ASP A 258 -5.74 41.24 -18.82
CA ASP A 258 -6.22 40.01 -18.20
C ASP A 258 -6.53 40.17 -16.69
N LYS A 259 -5.89 41.15 -16.00
CA LYS A 259 -6.14 41.53 -14.60
C LYS A 259 -5.83 43.02 -14.33
N PRO A 260 -6.79 43.85 -13.91
CA PRO A 260 -6.51 45.24 -13.54
C PRO A 260 -5.72 45.32 -12.22
N ASN A 261 -4.83 46.30 -12.12
CA ASN A 261 -4.03 46.58 -10.93
C ASN A 261 -4.59 47.82 -10.18
N VAL A 262 -4.36 47.89 -8.87
CA VAL A 262 -4.75 49.05 -8.05
C VAL A 262 -4.18 50.37 -8.60
N SER A 263 -3.00 50.36 -9.21
CA SER A 263 -2.41 51.53 -9.85
C SER A 263 -3.26 52.11 -11.00
N ASP A 264 -4.05 51.28 -11.67
CA ASP A 264 -4.87 51.70 -12.82
C ASP A 264 -6.00 52.65 -12.42
N PHE A 265 -6.26 52.77 -11.11
CA PHE A 265 -7.26 53.66 -10.53
C PHE A 265 -6.67 54.94 -9.94
N GLN A 266 -5.37 55.18 -10.12
CA GLN A 266 -4.71 56.37 -9.61
C GLN A 266 -5.38 57.64 -10.14
N GLY A 267 -5.66 58.59 -9.24
CA GLY A 267 -6.32 59.85 -9.57
C GLY A 267 -7.84 59.81 -9.64
N ARG A 268 -8.48 58.62 -9.59
CA ARG A 268 -9.95 58.51 -9.59
C ARG A 268 -10.56 58.56 -8.19
N PHE A 269 -9.76 58.34 -7.15
CA PHE A 269 -10.20 58.46 -5.76
C PHE A 269 -10.02 59.88 -5.27
N LEU A 270 -11.05 60.42 -4.63
CA LEU A 270 -11.08 61.76 -4.07
C LEU A 270 -11.22 61.69 -2.55
N THR A 271 -10.65 62.64 -1.84
CA THR A 271 -10.97 62.87 -0.42
C THR A 271 -12.39 63.44 -0.29
N LEU A 272 -12.92 63.53 0.93
CA LEU A 272 -14.20 64.19 1.19
C LEU A 272 -14.23 65.68 0.78
N CYS A 273 -13.05 66.30 0.64
CA CYS A 273 -12.91 67.68 0.17
C CYS A 273 -12.81 67.78 -1.36
N GLY A 274 -12.89 66.65 -2.08
CA GLY A 274 -12.79 66.60 -3.54
C GLY A 274 -11.35 66.63 -4.09
N SER A 275 -10.32 66.62 -3.23
CA SER A 275 -8.93 66.54 -3.70
C SER A 275 -8.53 65.10 -4.06
N PRO A 276 -7.72 64.87 -5.10
CA PRO A 276 -7.29 63.51 -5.48
C PRO A 276 -6.42 62.87 -4.40
N VAL A 277 -6.61 61.57 -4.18
CA VAL A 277 -5.85 60.77 -3.22
C VAL A 277 -4.61 60.17 -3.90
N PRO A 278 -3.39 60.36 -3.35
CA PRO A 278 -2.17 59.71 -3.84
C PRO A 278 -2.28 58.19 -3.82
N LEU A 279 -1.58 57.50 -4.74
CA LEU A 279 -1.57 56.04 -4.81
C LEU A 279 -1.13 55.39 -3.48
N ASP A 280 -0.09 55.93 -2.85
CA ASP A 280 0.45 55.43 -1.58
C ASP A 280 -0.51 55.61 -0.39
N ASP A 281 -1.43 56.56 -0.49
CA ASP A 281 -2.44 56.87 0.52
C ASP A 281 -3.76 56.09 0.32
N LEU A 282 -3.89 55.33 -0.78
CA LEU A 282 -5.04 54.46 -0.97
C LEU A 282 -5.05 53.36 0.12
N PRO A 283 -6.21 53.04 0.71
CA PRO A 283 -6.32 52.00 1.74
C PRO A 283 -5.73 50.65 1.32
N ALA A 284 -5.90 50.27 0.05
CA ALA A 284 -5.31 49.05 -0.52
C ALA A 284 -3.77 49.11 -0.51
N SER A 285 -3.18 50.22 -0.99
CA SER A 285 -1.73 50.41 -1.01
C SER A 285 -1.13 50.46 0.40
N ILE A 286 -1.78 51.14 1.35
CA ILE A 286 -1.36 51.16 2.75
C ILE A 286 -1.38 49.73 3.31
N CYS A 287 -2.44 48.96 3.05
CA CYS A 287 -2.55 47.58 3.51
C CYS A 287 -1.45 46.69 2.91
N LEU A 288 -1.18 46.82 1.61
CA LEU A 288 -0.13 46.06 0.90
C LEU A 288 1.27 46.42 1.38
N ASN A 289 1.56 47.70 1.58
CA ASN A 289 2.89 48.18 1.98
C ASN A 289 3.18 47.92 3.46
N THR A 290 2.18 48.06 4.33
CA THR A 290 2.37 47.97 5.79
C THR A 290 1.95 46.63 6.39
N GLY A 291 1.18 45.82 5.66
CA GLY A 291 0.57 44.59 6.17
C GLY A 291 -0.50 44.82 7.24
N ARG A 292 -0.98 46.06 7.42
CA ARG A 292 -1.99 46.42 8.43
C ARG A 292 -3.34 46.70 7.78
N ALA A 293 -4.41 46.16 8.36
CA ALA A 293 -5.77 46.43 7.91
C ALA A 293 -6.12 47.93 8.13
N VAL A 294 -6.70 48.55 7.10
CA VAL A 294 -7.21 49.92 7.14
C VAL A 294 -8.74 49.86 7.14
N GLN A 295 -9.39 50.48 8.11
CA GLN A 295 -10.84 50.47 8.28
C GLN A 295 -11.40 51.89 8.49
N GLY A 296 -12.69 52.09 8.20
CA GLY A 296 -13.39 53.36 8.46
C GLY A 296 -12.94 54.55 7.59
N ARG A 297 -12.18 54.30 6.52
CA ARG A 297 -11.80 55.34 5.56
C ARG A 297 -12.91 55.53 4.53
N VAL A 298 -13.34 56.77 4.36
CA VAL A 298 -14.33 57.16 3.34
C VAL A 298 -13.61 57.94 2.25
N LEU A 299 -13.73 57.46 1.02
CA LEU A 299 -13.19 58.08 -0.19
C LEU A 299 -14.34 58.32 -1.17
N GLY A 300 -14.31 59.46 -1.86
CA GLY A 300 -15.11 59.68 -3.06
C GLY A 300 -14.48 58.95 -4.25
N PHE A 301 -15.30 58.63 -5.25
CA PHE A 301 -14.84 58.07 -6.51
C PHE A 301 -15.39 58.90 -7.66
N GLU A 302 -14.49 59.40 -8.51
CA GLU A 302 -14.87 60.21 -9.65
C GLU A 302 -15.39 59.31 -10.79
N ARG A 303 -16.63 59.56 -11.19
CA ARG A 303 -17.30 58.86 -12.29
C ARG A 303 -16.97 59.55 -13.61
N GLU A 304 -16.72 58.78 -14.67
CA GLU A 304 -16.46 59.41 -15.99
C GLU A 304 -17.69 60.25 -16.42
N PRO A 305 -17.48 61.52 -16.83
CA PRO A 305 -18.56 62.36 -17.32
C PRO A 305 -19.16 61.73 -18.59
N GLY A 306 -20.45 61.37 -18.54
CA GLY A 306 -21.16 60.68 -19.62
C GLY A 306 -21.62 59.25 -19.29
N SER A 307 -21.29 58.71 -18.11
CA SER A 307 -21.88 57.45 -17.66
C SER A 307 -23.36 57.64 -17.33
N ASN A 308 -24.25 56.94 -18.05
CA ASN A 308 -25.67 57.24 -18.23
C ASN A 308 -26.59 56.91 -17.02
N CYS A 309 -26.10 57.06 -15.78
CA CYS A 309 -26.85 56.67 -14.56
C CYS A 309 -27.69 57.79 -13.93
N ASP A 310 -27.80 58.96 -14.53
CA ASP A 310 -28.70 60.05 -14.06
C ASP A 310 -30.20 59.78 -14.32
N ARG A 311 -30.60 58.52 -14.58
CA ARG A 311 -32.00 58.12 -14.49
C ARG A 311 -32.33 57.85 -13.03
N GLY A 312 -32.75 58.92 -12.36
CA GLY A 312 -33.17 58.92 -10.97
C GLY A 312 -34.20 57.85 -10.64
N HIS A 313 -33.99 57.25 -9.48
CA HIS A 313 -35.03 56.74 -8.60
C HIS A 313 -34.95 57.53 -7.30
#